data_AF-A0A5S4URB8-F1
#
_entry.id   AF-A0A5S4URB8-F1
#
_cell.length_a   1.000
_cell.length_b   1.000
_cell.length_c   1.000
_cell.angle_alpha   90.00
_cell.angle_beta   90.00
_cell.angle_gamma   90.00
#
_symmetry.space_group_name_H-M   'P 1'
#
loop_
_entity.id
_entity.type
_entity.pdbx_description
1 polymer ?
#
loop_
_entity_poly.entity_id
_entity_poly.type
_entity_poly.pdbx_seq_one_letter_code
_entity_poly.pdbx_strand_id
1 'polypeptide(L)'
;MNDQDDALTIICVADNESLESWCEYWAQLPVIAVDTEFIRRATYFPITGLIQISEGDQAVLIDPLTIDAWDPLRDLMVNPNVMKVFHACSEDLDVFDRLLGVLPTPFYDTQIGEAYASAKWSLSYVKLIHEYLQIEVAKDETRSDWTQRPLTAAQKRYAALDVVYLANVYPMQLARLQEKGMLEWVMEDCDSLKWQYQMNSDPKQNWDGIKTAWRLSPLGLTLLRLLFIWRDEQARKEDVPKGQILKDRTLWSLADTLPTHHKAVSEAEELTGRQHRLYGDVILQNVALVNELSADEYQLPLEMPLPPRTGDLTKAIKAFVRQQAERIHIAPEAMMKRKLLDPLVRHLFDGSDIDWNNPAMTGWRREAIVNPVLEKFKKP
;
A
#
# COMPACT_ATOMS: atom_id res chain seq x y z
N MET A 1 -25.37 5.30 -27.66
CA MET A 1 -24.14 6.09 -27.88
C MET A 1 -24.52 7.51 -27.53
N ASN A 2 -24.21 7.95 -26.32
CA ASN A 2 -24.51 9.32 -25.90
C ASN A 2 -23.48 10.24 -26.58
N ASP A 3 -23.97 11.28 -27.26
CA ASP A 3 -23.22 12.34 -27.94
C ASP A 3 -22.37 13.23 -27.00
N GLN A 4 -22.04 12.78 -25.78
CA GLN A 4 -21.16 13.49 -24.84
C GLN A 4 -19.71 13.00 -24.87
N ASP A 5 -19.39 11.96 -25.64
CA ASP A 5 -18.06 11.32 -25.67
C ASP A 5 -17.02 12.00 -26.59
N ASP A 6 -17.41 13.06 -27.31
CA ASP A 6 -16.70 13.59 -28.49
C ASP A 6 -15.84 14.86 -28.26
N ALA A 7 -15.61 15.28 -27.01
CA ALA A 7 -14.72 16.43 -26.72
C ALA A 7 -13.76 16.23 -25.53
N LEU A 8 -13.35 14.98 -25.24
CA LEU A 8 -12.28 14.74 -24.27
C LEU A 8 -10.96 15.31 -24.81
N THR A 9 -10.50 16.40 -24.21
CA THR A 9 -9.22 17.01 -24.58
C THR A 9 -8.08 16.23 -23.91
N ILE A 10 -7.25 15.57 -24.72
CA ILE A 10 -6.11 14.78 -24.27
C ILE A 10 -4.82 15.47 -24.70
N ILE A 11 -3.98 15.81 -23.74
CA ILE A 11 -2.72 16.53 -23.94
C ILE A 11 -1.59 15.57 -23.57
N CYS A 12 -0.64 15.35 -24.48
CA CYS A 12 0.53 14.52 -24.22
C CYS A 12 1.72 15.43 -23.90
N VAL A 13 2.35 15.23 -22.74
CA VAL A 13 3.55 15.94 -22.30
C VAL A 13 4.71 14.97 -22.34
N ALA A 14 5.76 15.32 -23.08
CA ALA A 14 6.94 14.47 -23.28
C ALA A 14 8.26 15.26 -23.19
N ASP A 15 8.21 16.48 -22.65
CA ASP A 15 9.37 17.36 -22.48
C ASP A 15 9.25 18.16 -21.18
N ASN A 16 10.41 18.58 -20.66
CA ASN A 16 10.53 19.24 -19.35
C ASN A 16 9.81 20.61 -19.29
N GLU A 17 9.86 21.40 -20.37
CA GLU A 17 9.28 22.77 -20.41
C GLU A 17 7.75 22.72 -20.33
N SER A 18 7.15 21.78 -21.06
CA SER A 18 5.71 21.52 -20.98
C SER A 18 5.32 21.02 -19.60
N LEU A 19 6.09 20.09 -19.00
CA LEU A 19 5.81 19.59 -17.65
C LEU A 19 5.86 20.71 -16.60
N GLU A 20 6.87 21.57 -16.66
CA GLU A 20 7.01 22.71 -15.76
C GLU A 20 5.79 23.64 -15.87
N SER A 21 5.42 24.03 -17.09
CA SER A 21 4.27 24.91 -17.36
C SER A 21 2.95 24.33 -16.80
N TRP A 22 2.74 23.02 -16.95
CA TRP A 22 1.57 22.34 -16.38
C TRP A 22 1.60 22.32 -14.85
N CYS A 23 2.76 22.06 -14.24
CA CYS A 23 2.91 22.07 -12.80
C CYS A 23 2.66 23.46 -12.21
N GLU A 24 3.14 24.53 -12.85
CA GLU A 24 2.86 25.92 -12.45
C GLU A 24 1.37 26.23 -12.46
N TYR A 25 0.64 25.80 -13.49
CA TYR A 25 -0.80 25.94 -13.59
C TYR A 25 -1.52 25.16 -12.50
N TRP A 26 -1.23 23.86 -12.34
CA TRP A 26 -1.88 23.02 -11.33
C TRP A 26 -1.60 23.47 -9.90
N ALA A 27 -0.45 24.10 -9.65
CA ALA A 27 -0.13 24.67 -8.34
C ALA A 27 -1.08 25.80 -7.91
N GLN A 28 -1.82 26.40 -8.85
CA GLN A 28 -2.85 27.41 -8.58
C GLN A 28 -4.25 26.82 -8.34
N LEU A 29 -4.43 25.53 -8.60
CA LEU A 29 -5.72 24.85 -8.44
C LEU A 29 -5.89 24.27 -7.03
N PRO A 30 -7.11 24.23 -6.49
CA PRO A 30 -7.35 23.63 -5.18
C PRO A 30 -7.25 22.10 -5.19
N VAL A 31 -7.48 21.47 -6.34
CA VAL A 31 -7.56 20.01 -6.49
C VAL A 31 -7.11 19.58 -7.87
N ILE A 32 -6.45 18.42 -7.93
CA ILE A 32 -6.16 17.67 -9.15
C ILE A 32 -6.47 16.19 -8.92
N ALA A 33 -7.04 15.52 -9.93
CA ALA A 33 -7.08 14.06 -9.97
C ALA A 33 -5.80 13.53 -10.58
N VAL A 34 -5.29 12.43 -10.03
CA VAL A 34 -4.01 11.83 -10.39
C VAL A 34 -4.18 10.32 -10.47
N ASP A 35 -3.54 9.73 -11.47
CA ASP A 35 -3.44 8.28 -11.61
C ASP A 35 -2.05 7.93 -12.18
N THR A 36 -1.68 6.64 -12.14
CA THR A 36 -0.45 6.16 -12.77
C THR A 36 -0.65 4.83 -13.49
N GLU A 37 0.12 4.62 -14.55
CA GLU A 37 0.22 3.32 -15.22
C GLU A 37 1.65 2.81 -15.17
N PHE A 38 1.83 1.54 -14.80
CA PHE A 38 3.16 0.95 -14.58
C PHE A 38 3.20 -0.56 -14.85
N ILE A 39 4.40 -1.10 -15.03
CA ILE A 39 4.62 -2.54 -15.24
C ILE A 39 5.45 -3.11 -14.08
N ARG A 40 5.00 -4.23 -13.52
CA ARG A 40 5.66 -4.95 -12.42
C ARG A 40 5.73 -6.45 -12.70
N ARG A 41 6.54 -6.85 -13.70
CA ARG A 41 6.65 -8.26 -14.13
C ARG A 41 7.93 -8.95 -13.65
N ALA A 42 9.08 -8.32 -13.89
CA ALA A 42 10.39 -8.95 -13.73
C ALA A 42 11.40 -8.08 -12.96
N THR A 43 10.97 -6.93 -12.44
CA THR A 43 11.78 -5.97 -11.70
C THR A 43 11.37 -5.90 -10.24
N TYR A 44 12.25 -5.37 -9.39
CA TYR A 44 11.91 -5.04 -8.02
C TYR A 44 11.02 -3.79 -8.00
N PHE A 45 11.46 -2.75 -8.72
CA PHE A 45 10.77 -1.48 -8.79
C PHE A 45 9.72 -1.48 -9.91
N PRO A 46 8.58 -0.80 -9.72
CA PRO A 46 7.66 -0.56 -10.82
C PRO A 46 8.35 0.27 -11.90
N ILE A 47 8.11 -0.07 -13.17
CA ILE A 47 8.50 0.78 -14.29
C ILE A 47 7.30 1.66 -14.62
N THR A 48 7.40 2.95 -14.31
CA THR A 48 6.35 3.93 -14.63
C THR A 48 6.22 4.07 -16.14
N GLY A 49 5.03 3.80 -16.65
CA GLY A 49 4.68 3.91 -18.06
C GLY A 49 3.94 5.20 -18.39
N LEU A 50 3.15 5.75 -17.45
CA LEU A 50 2.40 6.99 -17.67
C LEU A 50 2.00 7.61 -16.32
N ILE A 51 1.91 8.94 -16.26
CA ILE A 51 1.25 9.66 -15.17
C ILE A 51 0.12 10.49 -15.79
N GLN A 52 -1.06 10.45 -15.19
CA GLN A 52 -2.21 11.21 -15.67
C GLN A 52 -2.62 12.23 -14.62
N ILE A 53 -2.92 13.45 -15.06
CA ILE A 53 -3.42 14.51 -14.18
C ILE A 53 -4.58 15.24 -14.88
N SER A 54 -5.62 15.56 -14.11
CA SER A 54 -6.80 16.28 -14.61
C SER A 54 -7.44 17.17 -13.55
N GLU A 55 -7.97 18.31 -14.00
CA GLU A 55 -8.88 19.18 -13.25
C GLU A 55 -10.37 18.92 -13.54
N GLY A 56 -10.70 17.97 -14.43
CA GLY A 56 -12.08 17.53 -14.74
C GLY A 56 -12.54 17.71 -16.18
N ASP A 57 -11.95 18.62 -16.96
CA ASP A 57 -12.35 18.91 -18.34
C ASP A 57 -11.38 18.31 -19.39
N GLN A 58 -10.10 18.23 -19.04
CA GLN A 58 -9.03 17.73 -19.90
C GLN A 58 -8.11 16.80 -19.11
N ALA A 59 -7.39 15.94 -19.82
CA ALA A 59 -6.39 15.06 -19.23
C ALA A 59 -5.01 15.36 -19.82
N VAL A 60 -4.03 15.54 -18.94
CA VAL A 60 -2.62 15.61 -19.32
C VAL A 60 -1.97 14.27 -19.02
N LEU A 61 -1.41 13.66 -20.07
CA LEU A 61 -0.72 12.38 -20.03
C LEU A 61 0.78 12.65 -20.13
N ILE A 62 1.49 12.48 -19.02
CA ILE A 62 2.92 12.76 -18.89
C ILE A 62 3.69 11.47 -19.18
N ASP A 63 4.50 11.48 -20.24
CA ASP A 63 5.38 10.38 -20.61
C ASP A 63 6.66 10.40 -19.75
N PRO A 64 6.83 9.46 -18.80
CA PRO A 64 7.99 9.48 -17.91
C PRO A 64 9.30 9.08 -18.59
N LEU A 65 9.26 8.52 -19.80
CA LEU A 65 10.46 7.99 -20.46
C LEU A 65 11.33 9.09 -21.10
N THR A 66 10.78 10.29 -21.27
CA THR A 66 11.46 11.43 -21.93
C THR A 66 11.69 12.62 -21.01
N ILE A 67 11.29 12.51 -19.74
CA ILE A 67 11.45 13.54 -18.70
C ILE A 67 12.62 13.17 -17.78
N ASP A 68 13.52 14.13 -17.54
CA ASP A 68 14.59 14.01 -16.56
C ASP A 68 14.56 15.10 -15.47
N ALA A 69 13.82 16.19 -15.68
CA ALA A 69 13.62 17.26 -14.70
C ALA A 69 12.30 17.07 -13.94
N TRP A 70 12.34 16.27 -12.87
CA TRP A 70 11.16 15.90 -12.07
C TRP A 70 10.81 16.89 -10.95
N ASP A 71 11.66 17.89 -10.71
CA ASP A 71 11.49 18.86 -9.62
C ASP A 71 10.10 19.55 -9.62
N PRO A 72 9.55 20.03 -10.76
CA PRO A 72 8.24 20.67 -10.77
C PRO A 72 7.10 19.75 -10.33
N LEU A 73 7.11 18.49 -10.80
CA LEU A 73 6.09 17.52 -10.43
C LEU A 73 6.25 17.07 -8.98
N ARG A 74 7.48 16.89 -8.50
CA ARG A 74 7.77 16.59 -7.10
C ARG A 74 7.19 17.66 -6.19
N ASP A 75 7.44 18.93 -6.50
CA ASP A 75 6.98 20.07 -5.72
C ASP A 75 5.45 20.18 -5.73
N LEU A 76 4.80 19.90 -6.87
CA LEU A 76 3.34 19.82 -6.98
C LEU A 76 2.75 18.69 -6.11
N MET A 77 3.34 17.49 -6.14
CA MET A 77 2.85 16.34 -5.39
C MET A 77 2.94 16.53 -3.87
N VAL A 78 3.81 17.40 -3.37
CA VAL A 78 3.89 17.76 -1.95
C VAL A 78 3.32 19.14 -1.62
N ASN A 79 2.75 19.84 -2.60
CA ASN A 79 2.17 21.16 -2.39
C ASN A 79 0.96 21.07 -1.43
N PRO A 80 0.99 21.73 -0.25
CA PRO A 80 -0.07 21.63 0.74
C PRO A 80 -1.39 22.30 0.32
N ASN A 81 -1.35 23.19 -0.68
CA ASN A 81 -2.52 23.93 -1.16
C ASN A 81 -3.30 23.19 -2.25
N VAL A 82 -2.76 22.07 -2.77
CA VAL A 82 -3.37 21.29 -3.83
C VAL A 82 -3.73 19.92 -3.28
N MET A 83 -5.02 19.57 -3.28
CA MET A 83 -5.47 18.22 -2.96
C MET A 83 -5.19 17.29 -4.14
N LYS A 84 -4.44 16.21 -3.92
CA LYS A 84 -4.26 15.15 -4.94
C LYS A 84 -5.33 14.07 -4.73
N VAL A 85 -6.18 13.85 -5.71
CA VAL A 85 -7.26 12.87 -5.64
C VAL A 85 -6.86 11.63 -6.42
N PHE A 86 -6.90 10.49 -5.76
CA PHE A 86 -6.64 9.18 -6.34
C PHE A 86 -7.83 8.24 -6.16
N HIS A 87 -7.75 7.08 -6.79
CA HIS A 87 -8.61 5.94 -6.49
C HIS A 87 -7.77 4.70 -6.18
N ALA A 88 -7.84 4.18 -4.95
CA ALA A 88 -7.10 2.99 -4.53
C ALA A 88 -5.56 3.12 -4.67
N CYS A 89 -5.02 4.23 -4.17
CA CYS A 89 -3.66 4.75 -4.47
C CYS A 89 -2.47 3.94 -3.93
N SER A 90 -2.68 2.76 -3.35
CA SER A 90 -1.64 2.07 -2.59
C SER A 90 -0.41 1.71 -3.43
N GLU A 91 -0.58 1.39 -4.72
CA GLU A 91 0.53 1.13 -5.63
C GLU A 91 1.10 2.41 -6.26
N ASP A 92 0.27 3.44 -6.46
CA ASP A 92 0.72 4.77 -6.93
C ASP A 92 1.73 5.41 -5.97
N LEU A 93 1.55 5.18 -4.66
CA LEU A 93 2.54 5.62 -3.66
C LEU A 93 3.93 5.04 -3.93
N ASP A 94 4.03 3.80 -4.42
CA ASP A 94 5.31 3.17 -4.78
C ASP A 94 5.91 3.81 -6.04
N VAL A 95 5.05 4.17 -7.00
CA VAL A 95 5.45 4.88 -8.22
C VAL A 95 6.03 6.25 -7.89
N PHE A 96 5.37 7.04 -7.04
CA PHE A 96 5.84 8.37 -6.67
C PHE A 96 7.08 8.34 -5.77
N ASP A 97 7.16 7.42 -4.82
CA ASP A 97 8.38 7.27 -4.00
C ASP A 97 9.58 6.93 -4.90
N ARG A 98 9.40 6.00 -5.85
CA ARG A 98 10.46 5.61 -6.77
C ARG A 98 10.87 6.72 -7.73
N LEU A 99 9.89 7.38 -8.36
CA LEU A 99 10.15 8.34 -9.43
C LEU A 99 10.56 9.71 -8.90
N LEU A 100 9.89 10.19 -7.84
CA LEU A 100 10.04 11.55 -7.32
C LEU A 100 10.74 11.61 -5.96
N GLY A 101 10.93 10.48 -5.27
CA GLY A 101 11.50 10.44 -3.93
C GLY A 101 10.59 11.02 -2.84
N VAL A 102 9.30 11.16 -3.14
CA VAL A 102 8.29 11.72 -2.22
C VAL A 102 6.98 10.96 -2.33
N LEU A 103 6.22 10.92 -1.23
CA LEU A 103 4.83 10.49 -1.24
C LEU A 103 3.92 11.72 -1.44
N PRO A 104 2.91 11.67 -2.32
CA PRO A 104 1.95 12.76 -2.47
C PRO A 104 1.32 13.14 -1.13
N THR A 105 1.18 14.43 -0.87
CA THR A 105 0.55 14.95 0.35
C THR A 105 0.12 16.42 0.18
N PRO A 106 -1.05 16.85 0.70
CA PRO A 106 -2.16 16.00 1.14
C PRO A 106 -2.76 15.26 -0.06
N PHE A 107 -3.34 14.08 0.17
CA PHE A 107 -4.10 13.39 -0.86
C PHE A 107 -5.38 12.79 -0.29
N TYR A 108 -6.30 12.48 -1.19
CA TYR A 108 -7.59 11.90 -0.91
C TYR A 108 -7.78 10.67 -1.79
N ASP A 109 -8.16 9.55 -1.19
CA ASP A 109 -8.47 8.31 -1.91
C ASP A 109 -9.99 8.11 -1.96
N THR A 110 -10.56 8.16 -3.16
CA THR A 110 -12.01 7.98 -3.36
C THR A 110 -12.51 6.60 -3.00
N GLN A 111 -11.67 5.56 -3.01
CA GLN A 111 -12.05 4.23 -2.55
C GLN A 111 -12.18 4.18 -1.02
N ILE A 112 -11.29 4.87 -0.29
CA ILE A 112 -11.45 5.08 1.15
C ILE A 112 -12.71 5.90 1.39
N GLY A 113 -12.84 7.05 0.71
CA GLY A 113 -14.00 7.93 0.83
C GLY A 113 -15.33 7.20 0.68
N GLU A 114 -15.41 6.25 -0.25
CA GLU A 114 -16.64 5.51 -0.52
C GLU A 114 -17.05 4.54 0.59
N ALA A 115 -16.06 4.01 1.31
CA ALA A 115 -16.30 3.17 2.48
C ALA A 115 -17.02 3.95 3.59
N TYR A 116 -16.85 5.28 3.63
CA TYR A 116 -17.55 6.17 4.55
C TYR A 116 -18.81 6.77 3.93
N ALA A 117 -18.78 7.17 2.66
CA ALA A 117 -19.91 7.84 2.00
C ALA A 117 -21.12 6.92 1.89
N SER A 118 -20.93 5.69 1.39
CA SER A 118 -22.02 4.76 1.07
C SER A 118 -21.88 3.37 1.69
N ALA A 119 -20.96 3.21 2.66
CA ALA A 119 -20.66 1.94 3.32
C ALA A 119 -20.19 0.80 2.39
N LYS A 120 -19.61 1.15 1.23
CA LYS A 120 -19.09 0.17 0.26
C LYS A 120 -17.58 0.04 0.40
N TRP A 121 -17.13 -1.10 0.94
CA TRP A 121 -15.71 -1.40 1.06
C TRP A 121 -15.09 -1.76 -0.29
N SER A 122 -13.90 -1.21 -0.58
CA SER A 122 -13.08 -1.59 -1.74
C SER A 122 -13.84 -1.48 -3.08
N LEU A 123 -14.66 -0.43 -3.23
CA LEU A 123 -15.38 -0.20 -4.48
C LEU A 123 -14.38 0.06 -5.61
N SER A 124 -14.49 -0.69 -6.70
CA SER A 124 -13.63 -0.50 -7.88
C SER A 124 -13.97 0.80 -8.61
N TYR A 125 -12.99 1.40 -9.27
CA TYR A 125 -13.13 2.61 -10.08
C TYR A 125 -14.36 2.58 -11.01
N VAL A 126 -14.50 1.54 -11.84
CA VAL A 126 -15.65 1.37 -12.75
C VAL A 126 -17.01 1.46 -12.04
N LYS A 127 -17.11 0.88 -10.84
CA LYS A 127 -18.36 0.93 -10.05
C LYS A 127 -18.56 2.30 -9.40
N LEU A 128 -17.49 2.95 -8.97
CA LEU A 128 -17.53 4.32 -8.44
C LEU A 128 -18.06 5.28 -9.52
N ILE A 129 -17.49 5.23 -10.72
CA ILE A 129 -17.92 6.08 -11.84
C ILE A 129 -19.39 5.82 -12.19
N HIS A 130 -19.80 4.55 -12.28
CA HIS A 130 -21.19 4.22 -12.53
C HIS A 130 -22.12 4.75 -11.41
N GLU A 131 -21.71 4.66 -10.15
CA GLU A 131 -22.53 5.11 -9.02
C GLU A 131 -22.75 6.63 -9.00
N TYR A 132 -21.73 7.41 -9.31
CA TYR A 132 -21.80 8.87 -9.24
C TYR A 132 -22.23 9.52 -10.56
N LEU A 133 -21.72 9.02 -11.68
CA LEU A 133 -21.91 9.64 -13.00
C LEU A 133 -22.89 8.88 -13.89
N GLN A 134 -23.29 7.65 -13.52
CA GLN A 134 -24.13 6.77 -14.35
C GLN A 134 -23.51 6.47 -15.73
N ILE A 135 -22.17 6.45 -15.78
CA ILE A 135 -21.37 6.14 -16.96
C ILE A 135 -20.86 4.70 -16.88
N GLU A 136 -20.98 3.95 -17.98
CA GLU A 136 -20.35 2.65 -18.14
C GLU A 136 -18.91 2.82 -18.65
N VAL A 137 -17.94 2.47 -17.80
CA VAL A 137 -16.52 2.48 -18.18
C VAL A 137 -16.15 1.11 -18.76
N ALA A 138 -15.65 1.11 -19.99
CA ALA A 138 -15.11 -0.10 -20.61
C ALA A 138 -13.86 -0.58 -19.84
N LYS A 139 -13.70 -1.89 -19.68
CA LYS A 139 -12.57 -2.50 -18.91
C LYS A 139 -11.32 -2.73 -19.76
N ASP A 140 -11.19 -1.97 -20.82
CA ASP A 140 -10.16 -2.21 -21.84
C ASP A 140 -8.82 -1.62 -21.36
N GLU A 141 -7.69 -2.09 -21.87
CA GLU A 141 -6.33 -1.57 -21.59
C GLU A 141 -5.71 -1.72 -20.18
N THR A 142 -6.43 -2.17 -19.14
CA THR A 142 -5.88 -2.40 -17.76
C THR A 142 -4.64 -3.32 -17.66
N ARG A 143 -4.29 -4.06 -18.72
CA ARG A 143 -3.13 -4.97 -18.77
C ARG A 143 -2.22 -4.72 -19.97
N SER A 144 -2.33 -3.55 -20.58
CA SER A 144 -1.57 -3.18 -21.77
C SER A 144 -0.09 -2.92 -21.47
N ASP A 145 0.72 -2.89 -22.53
CA ASP A 145 2.11 -2.49 -22.41
C ASP A 145 2.20 -0.96 -22.35
N TRP A 146 2.26 -0.43 -21.13
CA TRP A 146 2.38 1.01 -20.86
C TRP A 146 3.79 1.56 -21.11
N THR A 147 4.76 0.70 -21.42
CA THR A 147 6.11 1.12 -21.84
C THR A 147 6.25 1.22 -23.35
N GLN A 148 5.27 0.72 -24.12
CA GLN A 148 5.28 0.86 -25.57
C GLN A 148 5.22 2.34 -25.97
N ARG A 149 5.95 2.70 -27.04
CA ARG A 149 5.83 4.01 -27.69
C ARG A 149 5.72 3.87 -29.22
N PRO A 150 4.84 4.65 -29.87
CA PRO A 150 3.84 5.54 -29.27
C PRO A 150 2.69 4.77 -28.59
N LEU A 151 2.08 5.37 -27.56
CA LEU A 151 0.83 4.86 -26.98
C LEU A 151 -0.30 4.90 -28.01
N THR A 152 -1.16 3.88 -28.01
CA THR A 152 -2.33 3.83 -28.89
C THR A 152 -3.39 4.87 -28.49
N ALA A 153 -4.30 5.20 -29.42
CA ALA A 153 -5.42 6.08 -29.10
C ALA A 153 -6.32 5.51 -28.01
N ALA A 154 -6.49 4.18 -27.96
CA ALA A 154 -7.27 3.50 -26.92
C ALA A 154 -6.61 3.65 -25.54
N GLN A 155 -5.30 3.41 -25.43
CA GLN A 155 -4.55 3.60 -24.19
C GLN A 155 -4.63 5.03 -23.67
N LYS A 156 -4.45 6.02 -24.56
CA LYS A 156 -4.55 7.44 -24.20
C LYS A 156 -5.94 7.79 -23.70
N ARG A 157 -6.99 7.33 -24.39
CA ARG A 157 -8.39 7.58 -23.99
C ARG A 157 -8.70 6.93 -22.65
N TYR A 158 -8.32 5.67 -22.46
CA TYR A 158 -8.50 4.95 -21.21
C TYR A 158 -7.87 5.73 -20.04
N ALA A 159 -6.57 6.05 -20.15
CA ALA A 159 -5.81 6.75 -19.13
C ALA A 159 -6.37 8.16 -18.84
N ALA A 160 -6.84 8.86 -19.86
CA ALA A 160 -7.46 10.17 -19.70
C ALA A 160 -8.78 10.11 -18.91
N LEU A 161 -9.60 9.08 -19.17
CA LEU A 161 -10.88 8.91 -18.49
C LEU A 161 -10.72 8.59 -17.00
N ASP A 162 -9.64 7.87 -16.62
CA ASP A 162 -9.35 7.49 -15.23
C ASP A 162 -9.18 8.71 -14.30
N VAL A 163 -8.64 9.83 -14.80
CA VAL A 163 -8.50 11.07 -14.02
C VAL A 163 -9.63 12.07 -14.25
N VAL A 164 -10.19 12.16 -15.47
CA VAL A 164 -11.26 13.11 -15.78
C VAL A 164 -12.54 12.79 -15.01
N TYR A 165 -12.97 11.53 -15.01
CA TYR A 165 -14.16 11.16 -14.24
C TYR A 165 -13.89 11.21 -12.74
N LEU A 166 -12.67 10.89 -12.30
CA LEU A 166 -12.29 10.97 -10.90
C LEU A 166 -12.37 12.40 -10.35
N ALA A 167 -11.88 13.40 -11.10
CA ALA A 167 -12.02 14.81 -10.78
C ALA A 167 -13.50 15.24 -10.65
N ASN A 168 -14.38 14.69 -11.48
CA ASN A 168 -15.82 14.94 -11.44
C ASN A 168 -16.52 14.24 -10.25
N VAL A 169 -16.08 13.04 -9.87
CA VAL A 169 -16.64 12.30 -8.73
C VAL A 169 -16.27 12.92 -7.39
N TYR A 170 -15.03 13.39 -7.25
CA TYR A 170 -14.51 13.94 -6.00
C TYR A 170 -15.42 14.97 -5.31
N PRO A 171 -15.86 16.07 -5.96
CA PRO A 171 -16.70 17.08 -5.30
C PRO A 171 -18.05 16.51 -4.84
N MET A 172 -18.62 15.54 -5.56
CA MET A 172 -19.87 14.88 -5.17
C MET A 172 -19.69 14.01 -3.92
N GLN A 173 -18.60 13.25 -3.86
CA GLN A 173 -18.29 12.41 -2.71
C GLN A 173 -17.91 13.27 -1.49
N LEU A 174 -17.16 14.35 -1.70
CA LEU A 174 -16.81 15.33 -0.67
C LEU A 174 -18.06 15.92 0.00
N ALA A 175 -19.04 16.36 -0.80
CA ALA A 175 -20.30 16.90 -0.28
C ALA A 175 -21.05 15.89 0.61
N ARG A 176 -21.12 14.61 0.21
CA ARG A 176 -21.73 13.54 1.02
C ARG A 176 -21.00 13.33 2.34
N LEU A 177 -19.66 13.34 2.32
CA LEU A 177 -18.86 13.15 3.54
C LEU A 177 -18.96 14.34 4.50
N GLN A 178 -19.06 15.56 3.97
CA GLN A 178 -19.29 16.76 4.75
C GLN A 178 -20.66 16.73 5.43
N GLU A 179 -21.72 16.32 4.72
CA GLU A 179 -23.06 16.14 5.30
C GLU A 179 -23.05 15.10 6.44
N LYS A 180 -22.25 14.05 6.30
CA LYS A 180 -22.07 13.02 7.35
C LYS A 180 -21.13 13.44 8.49
N GLY A 181 -20.39 14.55 8.35
CA GLY A 181 -19.34 14.92 9.30
C GLY A 181 -18.20 13.92 9.40
N MET A 182 -17.90 13.19 8.31
CA MET A 182 -16.91 12.09 8.29
C MET A 182 -15.68 12.39 7.42
N LEU A 183 -15.58 13.60 6.87
CA LEU A 183 -14.44 13.98 6.03
C LEU A 183 -13.10 13.85 6.76
N GLU A 184 -13.01 14.31 8.01
CA GLU A 184 -11.79 14.21 8.81
C GLU A 184 -11.36 12.76 9.03
N TRP A 185 -12.33 11.84 9.21
CA TRP A 185 -12.06 10.41 9.37
C TRP A 185 -11.46 9.80 8.11
N VAL A 186 -11.96 10.21 6.94
CA VAL A 186 -11.41 9.81 5.63
C VAL A 186 -10.00 10.35 5.44
N MET A 187 -9.73 11.59 5.84
CA MET A 187 -8.40 12.18 5.75
C MET A 187 -7.39 11.45 6.66
N GLU A 188 -7.77 11.13 7.90
CA GLU A 188 -6.94 10.30 8.79
C GLU A 188 -6.60 8.93 8.17
N ASP A 189 -7.54 8.33 7.45
CA ASP A 189 -7.34 7.05 6.76
C ASP A 189 -6.45 7.15 5.54
N CYS A 190 -6.58 8.22 4.76
CA CYS A 190 -5.69 8.50 3.65
C CYS A 190 -4.26 8.69 4.19
N ASP A 191 -4.08 9.48 5.24
CA ASP A 191 -2.77 9.66 5.88
C ASP A 191 -2.20 8.35 6.42
N SER A 192 -3.06 7.48 6.96
CA SER A 192 -2.67 6.14 7.42
C SER A 192 -2.13 5.24 6.31
N LEU A 193 -2.44 5.48 5.04
CA LEU A 193 -1.83 4.76 3.91
C LEU A 193 -0.34 5.09 3.75
N LYS A 194 0.09 6.33 4.02
CA LYS A 194 1.53 6.69 4.03
C LYS A 194 2.30 5.91 5.08
N TRP A 195 1.74 5.83 6.28
CA TRP A 195 2.33 5.04 7.37
C TRP A 195 2.41 3.55 6.99
N GLN A 196 1.33 3.00 6.41
CA GLN A 196 1.31 1.61 5.92
C GLN A 196 2.36 1.37 4.83
N TYR A 197 2.51 2.31 3.89
CA TYR A 197 3.53 2.23 2.86
C TYR A 197 4.94 2.18 3.46
N GLN A 198 5.26 3.10 4.39
CA GLN A 198 6.57 3.16 5.05
C GLN A 198 6.89 1.88 5.83
N MET A 199 5.92 1.33 6.57
CA MET A 199 6.10 0.06 7.27
C MET A 199 6.32 -1.11 6.31
N ASN A 200 5.63 -1.12 5.17
CA ASN A 200 5.74 -2.17 4.17
C ASN A 200 6.98 -2.04 3.29
N SER A 201 7.56 -0.85 3.13
CA SER A 201 8.73 -0.62 2.29
C SER A 201 10.06 -0.81 3.02
N ASP A 202 10.07 -0.75 4.36
CA ASP A 202 11.26 -1.00 5.19
C ASP A 202 11.41 -2.51 5.53
N PRO A 203 12.43 -3.21 5.01
CA PRO A 203 12.67 -4.61 5.34
C PRO A 203 12.99 -4.86 6.83
N LYS A 204 13.40 -3.83 7.57
CA LYS A 204 13.65 -3.93 9.02
C LYS A 204 12.35 -4.00 9.82
N GLN A 205 11.23 -3.56 9.25
CA GLN A 205 9.91 -3.54 9.89
C GLN A 205 9.03 -4.73 9.44
N ASN A 206 9.05 -5.09 8.15
CA ASN A 206 8.07 -6.03 7.59
C ASN A 206 8.50 -7.52 7.54
N TRP A 207 9.67 -7.87 8.09
CA TRP A 207 10.23 -9.21 7.99
C TRP A 207 9.43 -10.27 8.78
N ASP A 208 8.68 -9.84 9.79
CA ASP A 208 7.88 -10.67 10.70
C ASP A 208 6.64 -11.28 10.01
N GLY A 209 6.29 -10.79 8.81
CA GLY A 209 5.21 -11.30 7.98
C GLY A 209 5.47 -12.70 7.40
N ILE A 210 6.68 -13.25 7.50
CA ILE A 210 6.98 -14.61 7.05
C ILE A 210 6.13 -15.63 7.81
N LYS A 211 5.38 -16.43 7.05
CA LYS A 211 4.47 -17.43 7.60
C LYS A 211 5.22 -18.36 8.58
N THR A 212 4.66 -18.52 9.77
CA THR A 212 5.21 -19.36 10.86
C THR A 212 6.60 -18.94 11.37
N ALA A 213 7.07 -17.72 11.10
CA ALA A 213 8.31 -17.20 11.68
C ALA A 213 8.32 -17.26 13.21
N TRP A 214 7.18 -17.00 13.87
CA TRP A 214 7.00 -17.11 15.34
C TRP A 214 7.36 -18.47 15.96
N ARG A 215 7.52 -19.53 15.16
CA ARG A 215 7.94 -20.86 15.64
C ARG A 215 9.45 -21.03 15.77
N LEU A 216 10.22 -20.13 15.17
CA LEU A 216 11.68 -20.20 15.16
C LEU A 216 12.23 -19.86 16.55
N SER A 217 13.40 -20.43 16.86
CA SER A 217 14.16 -20.05 18.05
C SER A 217 14.62 -18.58 17.96
N PRO A 218 15.02 -17.92 19.07
CA PRO A 218 15.60 -16.57 19.01
C PRO A 218 16.78 -16.46 18.03
N LEU A 219 17.63 -17.49 17.99
CA LEU A 219 18.74 -17.60 17.04
C LEU A 219 18.23 -17.67 15.59
N GLY A 220 17.25 -18.54 15.32
CA GLY A 220 16.63 -18.68 14.00
C GLY A 220 15.91 -17.41 13.55
N LEU A 221 15.19 -16.71 14.44
CA LEU A 221 14.57 -15.41 14.16
C LEU A 221 15.61 -14.35 13.81
N THR A 222 16.74 -14.35 14.51
CA THR A 222 17.84 -13.42 14.23
C THR A 222 18.40 -13.67 12.83
N LEU A 223 18.67 -14.93 12.48
CA LEU A 223 19.12 -15.31 11.14
C LEU A 223 18.08 -14.97 10.07
N LEU A 224 16.79 -15.27 10.32
CA LEU A 224 15.70 -14.96 9.41
C LEU A 224 15.67 -13.47 9.09
N ARG A 225 15.72 -12.61 10.12
CA ARG A 225 15.70 -11.16 9.98
C ARG A 225 16.89 -10.65 9.16
N LEU A 226 18.10 -11.12 9.46
CA LEU A 226 19.30 -10.72 8.72
C LEU A 226 19.23 -11.13 7.24
N LEU A 227 18.87 -12.38 6.95
CA LEU A 227 18.74 -12.85 5.58
C LEU A 227 17.59 -12.18 4.83
N PHE A 228 16.50 -11.81 5.52
CA PHE A 228 15.40 -11.07 4.93
C PHE A 228 15.85 -9.68 4.47
N ILE A 229 16.55 -8.95 5.35
CA ILE A 229 17.09 -7.61 5.04
C ILE A 229 18.09 -7.70 3.89
N TRP A 230 19.05 -8.62 3.98
CA TRP A 230 20.03 -8.84 2.93
C TRP A 230 19.36 -9.17 1.58
N ARG A 231 18.34 -10.02 1.59
CA ARG A 231 17.59 -10.38 0.37
C ARG A 231 16.93 -9.14 -0.24
N ASP A 232 16.31 -8.29 0.57
CA ASP A 232 15.68 -7.05 0.10
C ASP A 232 16.72 -6.13 -0.57
N GLU A 233 17.88 -5.94 0.08
CA GLU A 233 18.99 -5.16 -0.46
C GLU A 233 19.52 -5.71 -1.79
N GLN A 234 19.70 -7.04 -1.90
CA GLN A 234 20.13 -7.64 -3.17
C GLN A 234 19.07 -7.50 -4.25
N ALA A 235 17.79 -7.70 -3.91
CA ALA A 235 16.69 -7.60 -4.86
C ALA A 235 16.58 -6.18 -5.43
N ARG A 236 16.76 -5.14 -4.59
CA ARG A 236 16.84 -3.74 -5.03
C ARG A 236 18.06 -3.47 -5.91
N LYS A 237 19.23 -3.97 -5.50
CA LYS A 237 20.50 -3.76 -6.21
C LYS A 237 20.49 -4.36 -7.61
N GLU A 238 19.94 -5.57 -7.74
CA GLU A 238 19.84 -6.29 -9.02
C GLU A 238 18.57 -5.92 -9.81
N ASP A 239 17.68 -5.13 -9.21
CA ASP A 239 16.33 -4.82 -9.71
C ASP A 239 15.57 -6.07 -10.17
N VAL A 240 15.48 -7.06 -9.28
CA VAL A 240 14.74 -8.31 -9.51
C VAL A 240 13.76 -8.59 -8.37
N PRO A 241 12.66 -9.34 -8.62
CA PRO A 241 11.74 -9.74 -7.57
C PRO A 241 12.45 -10.49 -6.44
N LYS A 242 12.09 -10.18 -5.18
CA LYS A 242 12.69 -10.77 -3.96
C LYS A 242 12.81 -12.30 -4.02
N GLY A 243 11.78 -12.96 -4.55
CA GLY A 243 11.74 -14.42 -4.68
C GLY A 243 12.74 -15.02 -5.68
N GLN A 244 13.28 -14.22 -6.61
CA GLN A 244 14.38 -14.65 -7.49
C GLN A 244 15.71 -14.72 -6.74
N ILE A 245 15.92 -13.84 -5.75
CA ILE A 245 17.06 -13.93 -4.84
C ILE A 245 16.89 -15.15 -3.93
N LEU A 246 15.92 -15.12 -3.00
CA LEU A 246 15.55 -16.24 -2.15
C LEU A 246 14.05 -16.17 -1.81
N LYS A 247 13.35 -17.30 -1.86
CA LYS A 247 11.94 -17.36 -1.47
C LYS A 247 11.80 -17.32 0.04
N ASP A 248 10.65 -16.84 0.54
CA ASP A 248 10.35 -16.83 1.99
C ASP A 248 10.50 -18.22 2.62
N ARG A 249 10.12 -19.28 1.89
CA ARG A 249 10.26 -20.65 2.36
C ARG A 249 11.72 -21.06 2.55
N THR A 250 12.60 -20.63 1.65
CA THR A 250 14.04 -20.86 1.76
C THR A 250 14.62 -20.12 2.95
N LEU A 251 14.27 -18.84 3.14
CA LEU A 251 14.70 -18.06 4.29
C LEU A 251 14.27 -18.73 5.62
N TRP A 252 13.02 -19.16 5.70
CA TRP A 252 12.49 -19.86 6.87
C TRP A 252 13.22 -21.19 7.12
N SER A 253 13.46 -21.99 6.07
CA SER A 253 14.18 -23.27 6.17
C SER A 253 15.63 -23.12 6.64
N LEU A 254 16.34 -22.11 6.14
CA LEU A 254 17.69 -21.77 6.60
C LEU A 254 17.69 -21.33 8.07
N ALA A 255 16.70 -20.53 8.47
CA ALA A 255 16.54 -20.07 9.84
C ALA A 255 16.19 -21.19 10.83
N ASP A 256 15.43 -22.20 10.39
CA ASP A 256 15.07 -23.37 11.19
C ASP A 256 16.25 -24.35 11.35
N THR A 257 17.07 -24.50 10.31
CA THR A 257 18.14 -25.50 10.26
C THR A 257 19.53 -24.99 10.67
N LEU A 258 19.78 -23.68 10.59
CA LEU A 258 21.05 -23.04 10.96
C LEU A 258 22.28 -23.73 10.33
N PRO A 259 22.36 -23.83 8.99
CA PRO A 259 23.38 -24.64 8.31
C PRO A 259 24.79 -24.06 8.49
N THR A 260 25.75 -24.89 8.88
CA THR A 260 27.15 -24.46 9.17
C THR A 260 28.15 -24.82 8.06
N HIS A 261 27.70 -25.42 6.97
CA HIS A 261 28.53 -25.75 5.80
C HIS A 261 27.69 -25.84 4.52
N HIS A 262 28.31 -25.74 3.33
CA HIS A 262 27.62 -25.73 2.03
C HIS A 262 26.65 -26.88 1.80
N LYS A 263 27.01 -28.10 2.23
CA LYS A 263 26.12 -29.26 2.04
C LYS A 263 24.77 -29.04 2.74
N ALA A 264 24.78 -28.57 3.99
CA ALA A 264 23.57 -28.24 4.73
C ALA A 264 22.81 -27.06 4.10
N VAL A 265 23.50 -26.04 3.58
CA VAL A 265 22.83 -24.95 2.86
C VAL A 265 22.08 -25.49 1.64
N SER A 266 22.69 -26.42 0.89
CA SER A 266 22.07 -27.02 -0.30
C SER A 266 20.82 -27.88 -0.02
N GLU A 267 20.61 -28.27 1.24
CA GLU A 267 19.45 -29.04 1.70
C GLU A 267 18.25 -28.14 2.06
N ALA A 268 18.43 -26.80 2.04
CA ALA A 268 17.37 -25.85 2.33
C ALA A 268 16.22 -25.93 1.31
N GLU A 269 14.99 -25.77 1.81
CA GLU A 269 13.80 -25.88 0.97
C GLU A 269 13.76 -24.83 -0.15
N GLU A 270 13.44 -25.29 -1.37
CA GLU A 270 13.30 -24.46 -2.58
C GLU A 270 14.56 -23.69 -3.00
N LEU A 271 15.73 -24.00 -2.42
CA LEU A 271 16.99 -23.41 -2.85
C LEU A 271 17.47 -24.08 -4.14
N THR A 272 17.63 -23.30 -5.20
CA THR A 272 18.18 -23.82 -6.47
C THR A 272 19.70 -23.94 -6.41
N GLY A 273 20.29 -24.84 -7.19
CA GLY A 273 21.75 -24.97 -7.29
C GLY A 273 22.46 -23.67 -7.74
N ARG A 274 21.80 -22.85 -8.57
CA ARG A 274 22.28 -21.51 -8.94
C ARG A 274 22.33 -20.58 -7.73
N GLN A 275 21.25 -20.50 -6.96
CA GLN A 275 21.18 -19.67 -5.76
C GLN A 275 22.18 -20.14 -4.70
N HIS A 276 22.34 -21.46 -4.50
CA HIS A 276 23.37 -22.00 -3.60
C HIS A 276 24.77 -21.54 -4.01
N ARG A 277 25.13 -21.61 -5.30
CA ARG A 277 26.43 -21.16 -5.79
C ARG A 277 26.65 -19.65 -5.63
N LEU A 278 25.59 -18.84 -5.77
CA LEU A 278 25.69 -17.38 -5.66
C LEU A 278 25.70 -16.88 -4.21
N TYR A 279 24.89 -17.51 -3.35
CA TYR A 279 24.54 -16.95 -2.04
C TYR A 279 24.97 -17.82 -0.85
N GLY A 280 25.52 -19.02 -1.11
CA GLY A 280 25.92 -19.97 -0.07
C GLY A 280 26.90 -19.37 0.94
N ASP A 281 27.93 -18.66 0.46
CA ASP A 281 28.93 -18.02 1.33
C ASP A 281 28.29 -16.94 2.22
N VAL A 282 27.40 -16.12 1.67
CA VAL A 282 26.71 -15.07 2.42
C VAL A 282 25.79 -15.66 3.49
N ILE A 283 25.09 -16.76 3.17
CA ILE A 283 24.27 -17.49 4.14
C ILE A 283 25.13 -18.00 5.29
N LEU A 284 26.26 -18.66 4.98
CA LEU A 284 27.19 -19.18 6.00
C LEU A 284 27.81 -18.07 6.85
N GLN A 285 28.13 -16.92 6.25
CA GLN A 285 28.62 -15.74 6.98
C GLN A 285 27.57 -15.22 7.97
N ASN A 286 26.30 -15.13 7.57
CA ASN A 286 25.21 -14.72 8.48
C ASN A 286 24.97 -15.74 9.58
N VAL A 287 25.05 -17.05 9.28
CA VAL A 287 24.97 -18.10 10.31
C VAL A 287 26.12 -17.98 11.31
N ALA A 288 27.34 -17.78 10.84
CA ALA A 288 28.52 -17.59 11.70
C ALA A 288 28.36 -16.36 12.60
N LEU A 289 27.96 -15.22 12.03
CA LEU A 289 27.68 -13.99 12.77
C LEU A 289 26.65 -14.23 13.89
N VAL A 290 25.53 -14.88 13.56
CA VAL A 290 24.45 -15.15 14.52
C VAL A 290 24.91 -16.08 15.64
N ASN A 291 25.81 -17.03 15.37
CA ASN A 291 26.38 -17.93 16.37
C ASN A 291 27.41 -17.24 17.30
N GLU A 292 27.96 -16.09 16.92
CA GLU A 292 28.88 -15.30 17.73
C GLU A 292 28.16 -14.31 18.66
N LEU A 293 26.88 -14.03 18.40
CA LEU A 293 26.07 -13.12 19.21
C LEU A 293 25.77 -13.70 20.59
N SER A 294 25.68 -12.80 21.57
CA SER A 294 25.20 -13.11 22.92
C SER A 294 23.67 -13.15 22.97
N ALA A 295 23.12 -13.78 24.01
CA ALA A 295 21.69 -14.03 24.09
C ALA A 295 20.83 -12.75 24.16
N ASP A 296 21.39 -11.65 24.68
CA ASP A 296 20.77 -10.33 24.75
C ASP A 296 20.80 -9.57 23.41
N GLU A 297 21.61 -10.02 22.45
CA GLU A 297 21.66 -9.47 21.09
C GLU A 297 20.66 -10.14 20.13
N TYR A 298 20.06 -11.27 20.54
CA TYR A 298 19.10 -11.98 19.70
C TYR A 298 17.81 -11.19 19.50
N GLN A 299 17.23 -11.41 18.31
CA GLN A 299 15.88 -10.96 18.01
C GLN A 299 14.89 -11.52 19.03
N LEU A 300 14.10 -10.61 19.62
CA LEU A 300 13.02 -10.98 20.53
C LEU A 300 12.00 -11.89 19.82
N PRO A 301 11.40 -12.85 20.55
CA PRO A 301 10.35 -13.70 20.02
C PRO A 301 9.23 -12.90 19.37
N LEU A 302 8.76 -13.38 18.21
CA LEU A 302 7.60 -12.80 17.56
C LEU A 302 6.30 -13.13 18.29
N GLU A 303 5.31 -12.27 18.08
CA GLU A 303 3.98 -12.47 18.61
C GLU A 303 3.35 -13.77 18.08
N MET A 304 2.98 -14.66 18.99
CA MET A 304 2.31 -15.92 18.64
C MET A 304 0.87 -15.66 18.17
N PRO A 305 0.31 -16.40 17.21
CA PRO A 305 -1.10 -16.28 16.86
C PRO A 305 -2.03 -16.40 18.08
N LEU A 306 -3.16 -15.71 18.01
CA LEU A 306 -4.18 -15.79 19.07
C LEU A 306 -4.55 -17.26 19.37
N PRO A 307 -4.58 -17.65 20.65
CA PRO A 307 -4.87 -19.04 21.01
C PRO A 307 -6.34 -19.37 20.74
N PRO A 308 -6.70 -20.63 20.42
CA PRO A 308 -8.09 -21.00 20.06
C PRO A 308 -9.16 -20.56 21.06
N ARG A 309 -8.81 -20.47 22.35
CA ARG A 309 -9.67 -19.99 23.45
C ARG A 309 -10.16 -18.54 23.30
N THR A 310 -9.56 -17.72 22.44
CA THR A 310 -10.05 -16.36 22.16
C THR A 310 -11.16 -16.32 21.11
N GLY A 311 -11.50 -17.45 20.49
CA GLY A 311 -12.42 -17.50 19.34
C GLY A 311 -13.77 -16.81 19.59
N ASP A 312 -14.39 -17.08 20.74
CA ASP A 312 -15.67 -16.46 21.12
C ASP A 312 -15.55 -14.95 21.36
N LEU A 313 -14.47 -14.52 22.04
CA LEU A 313 -14.17 -13.11 22.25
C LEU A 313 -13.95 -12.38 20.92
N THR A 314 -13.14 -12.95 20.03
CA THR A 314 -12.92 -12.41 18.67
C THR A 314 -14.22 -12.31 17.89
N LYS A 315 -15.11 -13.31 17.97
CA LYS A 315 -16.41 -13.28 17.30
C LYS A 315 -17.32 -12.20 17.89
N ALA A 316 -17.34 -12.05 19.21
CA ALA A 316 -18.14 -11.04 19.89
C ALA A 316 -17.69 -9.61 19.57
N ILE A 317 -16.37 -9.35 19.58
CA ILE A 317 -15.80 -8.06 19.18
C ILE A 317 -16.15 -7.76 17.72
N LYS A 318 -15.95 -8.71 16.80
CA LYS A 318 -16.32 -8.54 15.37
C LYS A 318 -17.79 -8.15 15.19
N ALA A 319 -18.69 -8.83 15.92
CA ALA A 319 -20.11 -8.52 15.87
C ALA A 319 -20.40 -7.11 16.40
N PHE A 320 -19.73 -6.68 17.46
CA PHE A 320 -19.84 -5.33 18.00
C PHE A 320 -19.33 -4.26 17.02
N VAL A 321 -18.14 -4.45 16.43
CA VAL A 321 -17.61 -3.52 15.40
C VAL A 321 -18.59 -3.38 14.24
N ARG A 322 -19.10 -4.51 13.73
CA ARG A 322 -20.08 -4.50 12.65
C ARG A 322 -21.35 -3.73 13.02
N GLN A 323 -21.88 -3.96 14.23
CA GLN A 323 -23.06 -3.23 14.72
C GLN A 323 -22.79 -1.71 14.80
N GLN A 324 -21.62 -1.29 15.26
CA GLN A 324 -21.26 0.12 15.32
C GLN A 324 -21.14 0.74 13.92
N ALA A 325 -20.51 0.03 12.98
CA ALA A 325 -20.39 0.48 11.60
C ALA A 325 -21.76 0.62 10.93
N GLU A 326 -22.66 -0.35 11.12
CA GLU A 326 -24.05 -0.30 10.63
C GLU A 326 -24.82 0.90 11.23
N ARG A 327 -24.63 1.19 12.53
CA ARG A 327 -25.27 2.32 13.23
C ARG A 327 -24.89 3.68 12.66
N ILE A 328 -23.65 3.85 12.23
CA ILE A 328 -23.14 5.12 11.66
C ILE A 328 -23.04 5.07 10.13
N HIS A 329 -23.57 4.02 9.51
CA HIS A 329 -23.63 3.83 8.06
C HIS A 329 -22.27 3.93 7.36
N ILE A 330 -21.25 3.22 7.85
CA ILE A 330 -19.96 3.05 7.17
C ILE A 330 -19.64 1.56 6.96
N ALA A 331 -18.68 1.25 6.10
CA ALA A 331 -18.22 -0.11 5.90
C ALA A 331 -17.57 -0.66 7.19
N PRO A 332 -17.90 -1.88 7.65
CA PRO A 332 -17.27 -2.49 8.82
C PRO A 332 -15.74 -2.53 8.75
N GLU A 333 -15.18 -2.74 7.56
CA GLU A 333 -13.74 -2.78 7.32
C GLU A 333 -13.06 -1.41 7.43
N ALA A 334 -13.76 -0.31 7.13
CA ALA A 334 -13.26 1.04 7.35
C ALA A 334 -13.20 1.37 8.85
N MET A 335 -14.19 0.89 9.60
CA MET A 335 -14.18 0.99 11.06
C MET A 335 -12.99 0.23 11.66
N MET A 336 -12.83 -1.05 11.34
CA MET A 336 -11.66 -1.80 11.77
C MET A 336 -11.41 -3.04 10.90
N LYS A 337 -10.25 -3.09 10.23
CA LYS A 337 -9.81 -4.27 9.46
C LYS A 337 -9.63 -5.46 10.40
N ARG A 338 -9.90 -6.67 9.88
CA ARG A 338 -9.80 -7.92 10.65
C ARG A 338 -8.46 -8.10 11.37
N LYS A 339 -7.34 -7.79 10.71
CA LYS A 339 -5.99 -7.92 11.27
C LYS A 339 -5.74 -6.98 12.46
N LEU A 340 -6.46 -5.86 12.53
CA LEU A 340 -6.34 -4.87 13.61
C LEU A 340 -7.16 -5.24 14.85
N LEU A 341 -7.96 -6.31 14.79
CA LEU A 341 -8.68 -6.81 15.96
C LEU A 341 -7.79 -7.63 16.88
N ASP A 342 -6.74 -8.24 16.34
CA ASP A 342 -5.91 -9.18 17.09
C ASP A 342 -5.21 -8.52 18.30
N PRO A 343 -4.64 -7.29 18.17
CA PRO A 343 -4.09 -6.58 19.34
C PRO A 343 -5.12 -6.30 20.43
N LEU A 344 -6.35 -5.92 20.07
CA LEU A 344 -7.43 -5.67 21.04
C LEU A 344 -7.87 -6.95 21.74
N VAL A 345 -8.04 -8.03 20.97
CA VAL A 345 -8.39 -9.34 21.52
C VAL A 345 -7.31 -9.81 22.48
N ARG A 346 -6.04 -9.66 22.12
CA ARG A 346 -4.92 -10.06 22.96
C ARG A 346 -4.89 -9.27 24.26
N HIS A 347 -4.95 -7.94 24.18
CA HIS A 347 -5.02 -7.07 25.36
C HIS A 347 -6.14 -7.49 26.31
N LEU A 348 -7.35 -7.71 25.81
CA LEU A 348 -8.49 -8.15 26.61
C LEU A 348 -8.34 -9.58 27.16
N PHE A 349 -7.54 -10.41 26.48
CA PHE A 349 -7.35 -11.80 26.84
C PHE A 349 -6.28 -12.00 27.92
N ASP A 350 -5.09 -11.42 27.74
CA ASP A 350 -3.92 -11.62 28.60
C ASP A 350 -3.27 -10.34 29.15
N GLY A 351 -3.80 -9.15 28.81
CA GLY A 351 -3.28 -7.87 29.29
C GLY A 351 -2.10 -7.33 28.50
N SER A 352 -1.76 -7.91 27.34
CA SER A 352 -0.70 -7.37 26.47
C SER A 352 -0.93 -5.91 26.11
N ASP A 353 0.14 -5.13 26.01
CA ASP A 353 0.05 -3.71 25.63
C ASP A 353 -0.45 -3.52 24.19
N ILE A 354 -1.20 -2.45 23.98
CA ILE A 354 -1.64 -2.02 22.64
C ILE A 354 -0.58 -1.07 22.09
N ASP A 355 -0.16 -1.29 20.86
CA ASP A 355 0.71 -0.34 20.16
C ASP A 355 -0.08 0.91 19.74
N TRP A 356 0.04 1.96 20.53
CA TRP A 356 -0.59 3.26 20.29
C TRP A 356 0.15 4.10 19.24
N ASN A 357 1.28 3.65 18.69
CA ASN A 357 1.93 4.32 17.57
C ASN A 357 1.29 3.97 16.23
N ASN A 358 0.49 2.90 16.17
CA ASN A 358 -0.25 2.52 14.97
C ASN A 358 -1.44 3.47 14.76
N PRO A 359 -1.49 4.23 13.65
CA PRO A 359 -2.58 5.18 13.38
C PRO A 359 -3.98 4.53 13.42
N ALA A 360 -4.07 3.24 13.09
CA ALA A 360 -5.32 2.51 13.10
C ALA A 360 -5.87 2.20 14.52
N MET A 361 -5.11 2.51 15.57
CA MET A 361 -5.50 2.43 16.99
C MET A 361 -5.76 3.80 17.62
N THR A 362 -5.49 4.90 16.89
CA THR A 362 -5.54 6.27 17.39
C THR A 362 -6.62 7.11 16.69
N GLY A 363 -6.60 8.44 16.89
CA GLY A 363 -7.47 9.38 16.20
C GLY A 363 -8.95 9.11 16.47
N TRP A 364 -9.78 9.31 15.45
CA TRP A 364 -11.22 9.09 15.58
C TRP A 364 -11.57 7.65 15.97
N ARG A 365 -10.80 6.65 15.49
CA ARG A 365 -11.03 5.24 15.80
C ARG A 365 -10.87 4.94 17.27
N ARG A 366 -9.95 5.62 17.95
CA ARG A 366 -9.73 5.38 19.37
C ARG A 366 -11.02 5.61 20.15
N GLU A 367 -11.64 6.76 19.93
CA GLU A 367 -12.86 7.15 20.62
C GLU A 367 -14.09 6.42 20.10
N ALA A 368 -14.20 6.22 18.78
CA ALA A 368 -15.39 5.64 18.17
C ALA A 368 -15.46 4.10 18.28
N ILE A 369 -14.32 3.41 18.34
CA ILE A 369 -14.29 1.94 18.33
C ILE A 369 -13.36 1.29 19.36
N VAL A 370 -12.12 1.75 19.53
CA VAL A 370 -11.16 1.09 20.42
C VAL A 370 -11.62 1.17 21.87
N ASN A 371 -11.83 2.38 22.41
CA ASN A 371 -12.26 2.57 23.80
C ASN A 371 -13.60 1.84 24.07
N PRO A 372 -14.64 1.95 23.21
CA PRO A 372 -15.88 1.18 23.39
C PRO A 372 -15.71 -0.33 23.39
N VAL A 373 -14.80 -0.88 22.56
CA VAL A 373 -14.46 -2.32 22.59
C VAL A 373 -13.82 -2.67 23.92
N LEU A 374 -12.83 -1.89 24.35
CA LEU A 374 -12.10 -2.15 25.59
C LEU A 374 -13.03 -2.10 26.80
N GLU A 375 -13.90 -1.11 26.89
CA GLU A 375 -14.88 -0.97 27.98
C GLU A 375 -15.90 -2.10 28.01
N LYS A 376 -16.46 -2.46 26.86
CA LYS A 376 -17.52 -3.47 26.76
C LYS A 376 -17.04 -4.88 27.09
N PHE A 377 -15.80 -5.20 26.72
CA PHE A 377 -15.26 -6.56 26.81
C PHE A 377 -14.19 -6.70 27.91
N LYS A 378 -13.94 -5.66 28.71
CA LYS A 378 -13.06 -5.73 29.87
C LYS A 378 -13.52 -6.84 30.82
N LYS A 379 -12.58 -7.68 31.26
CA LYS A 379 -12.88 -8.65 32.34
C LYS A 379 -13.16 -7.88 33.64
N PRO A 380 -14.19 -8.29 34.41
CA PRO A 380 -14.52 -7.66 35.69
C PRO A 380 -13.38 -7.71 36.70
#